data_AF-A0A359G4D1-F1
#
_entry.id   AF-A0A359G4D1-F1
#
_cell.length_a   1.000
_cell.length_b   1.000
_cell.length_c   1.000
_cell.angle_alpha   90.00
_cell.angle_beta   90.00
_cell.angle_gamma   90.00
#
_symmetry.space_group_name_H-M   'P 1'
#
loop_
_entity.id
_entity.type
_entity.pdbx_description
1 polymer ?
#
loop_
_entity_poly.entity_id
_entity_poly.type
_entity_poly.pdbx_seq_one_letter_code
_entity_poly.pdbx_strand_id
1 'polypeptide(L)'
;MLKLFVVLAAGIALGRLLSGRRLGFVPRAVTATVWLLLFLLGVEVGADPAVTGSLATLGCTALVLCAGSVAGSIAAAWALWRRVRRADGASEAAAA
;
A
#
# COMPACT_ATOMS: atom_id res chain seq x y z
N MET A 1 2.89 -24.60 0.10
CA MET A 1 3.90 -23.54 -0.10
C MET A 1 4.36 -23.46 -1.56
N LEU A 2 5.00 -24.48 -2.14
CA LEU A 2 5.49 -24.48 -3.53
C LEU A 2 4.43 -24.18 -4.61
N LYS A 3 3.16 -24.59 -4.41
CA LYS A 3 2.06 -24.27 -5.35
C LYS A 3 1.87 -22.78 -5.59
N LEU A 4 2.00 -21.94 -4.56
CA LEU A 4 1.90 -20.48 -4.71
C LEU A 4 3.05 -19.93 -5.54
N PHE A 5 4.27 -20.43 -5.33
CA PHE A 5 5.44 -20.05 -6.11
C PHE A 5 5.31 -20.42 -7.58
N VAL A 6 4.84 -21.64 -7.88
CA VAL A 6 4.59 -22.09 -9.26
C VAL A 6 3.49 -21.25 -9.92
N VAL A 7 2.41 -20.96 -9.20
CA VAL A 7 1.32 -20.09 -9.69
C VAL A 7 1.81 -18.66 -9.94
N LEU A 8 2.63 -18.11 -9.04
CA LEU A 8 3.17 -16.75 -9.18
C LEU A 8 4.14 -16.66 -10.38
N ALA A 9 5.03 -17.64 -10.50
CA ALA A 9 5.97 -17.74 -11.62
C ALA A 9 5.24 -17.92 -12.96
N ALA A 10 4.21 -18.78 -13.00
CA ALA A 10 3.36 -18.96 -14.16
C ALA A 10 2.59 -17.68 -14.51
N GLY A 11 2.09 -16.93 -13.52
CA GLY A 11 1.43 -15.65 -13.73
C GLY A 11 2.37 -14.59 -14.33
N ILE A 12 3.61 -14.52 -13.86
CA ILE A 12 4.64 -13.62 -14.42
C ILE A 12 5.02 -14.03 -15.84
N ALA A 13 5.19 -15.33 -16.10
CA ALA A 13 5.49 -15.86 -17.42
C ALA A 13 4.35 -15.59 -18.41
N LEU A 14 3.10 -15.83 -17.99
CA LEU A 14 1.91 -15.56 -18.78
C LEU A 14 1.74 -14.05 -19.03
N GLY A 15 1.98 -13.23 -18.01
CA GLY A 15 1.98 -11.77 -18.13
C GLY A 15 3.04 -11.25 -19.10
N ARG A 16 4.27 -11.80 -19.08
CA ARG A 16 5.31 -11.43 -20.05
C ARG A 16 5.03 -11.93 -21.46
N LEU A 17 4.51 -13.15 -21.62
CA LEU A 17 4.18 -13.72 -22.92
C LEU A 17 3.03 -12.96 -23.59
N LEU A 18 2.04 -12.51 -22.80
CA LEU A 18 0.96 -11.62 -23.28
C LEU A 18 1.45 -10.18 -23.52
N SER A 19 2.50 -9.72 -22.84
CA SER A 19 3.08 -8.37 -23.03
C SER A 19 3.85 -8.23 -24.35
N GLY A 20 4.29 -9.35 -24.95
CA GLY A 20 4.97 -9.38 -26.25
C GLY A 20 4.10 -8.95 -27.44
N ARG A 21 2.77 -9.04 -27.33
CA ARG A 21 1.83 -8.41 -28.26
C ARG A 21 1.22 -7.21 -27.55
N ARG A 22 1.73 -6.01 -27.85
CA ARG A 22 1.09 -4.73 -27.53
C ARG A 22 -0.36 -4.72 -28.00
N LEU A 23 -1.27 -5.26 -27.21
CA LEU A 23 -2.67 -4.98 -27.30
C LEU A 23 -2.86 -3.79 -26.39
N GLY A 24 -2.89 -2.57 -26.93
CA GLY A 24 -3.33 -1.36 -26.21
C GLY A 24 -4.74 -1.49 -25.59
N PHE A 25 -5.39 -2.64 -25.78
CA PHE A 25 -6.64 -3.10 -25.21
C PHE A 25 -6.50 -3.84 -23.87
N VAL A 26 -5.35 -4.43 -23.54
CA VAL A 26 -5.12 -5.11 -22.24
C VAL A 26 -5.25 -4.15 -21.07
N PRO A 27 -4.62 -2.95 -21.06
CA PRO A 27 -4.86 -1.99 -19.98
C PRO A 27 -6.33 -1.57 -19.89
N ARG A 28 -7.05 -1.41 -21.01
CA ARG A 28 -8.50 -1.15 -20.98
C ARG A 28 -9.29 -2.31 -20.38
N ALA A 29 -8.98 -3.55 -20.75
CA ALA A 29 -9.64 -4.74 -20.22
C ALA A 29 -9.34 -4.93 -18.72
N VAL A 30 -8.11 -4.69 -18.27
CA VAL A 30 -7.74 -4.73 -16.85
C VAL A 30 -8.47 -3.63 -16.09
N THR A 31 -8.48 -2.39 -16.59
CA THR A 31 -9.23 -1.30 -15.95
C THR A 31 -10.72 -1.62 -15.88
N ALA A 32 -11.33 -2.14 -16.96
CA ALA A 32 -12.74 -2.52 -16.97
C ALA A 32 -13.04 -3.65 -15.98
N THR A 33 -12.19 -4.69 -15.92
CA THR A 33 -12.33 -5.79 -14.96
C THR A 33 -12.14 -5.30 -13.52
N VAL A 34 -11.16 -4.43 -13.25
CA VAL A 34 -10.98 -3.81 -11.93
C VAL A 34 -12.20 -2.97 -11.57
N TRP A 35 -12.74 -2.19 -12.49
CA TRP A 35 -13.96 -1.40 -12.27
C TRP A 35 -15.15 -2.30 -11.92
N LEU A 36 -15.31 -3.39 -12.67
CA LEU A 36 -16.38 -4.37 -12.45
C LEU A 36 -16.21 -5.08 -11.10
N LEU A 37 -15.01 -5.57 -10.79
CA LEU A 37 -14.72 -6.21 -9.50
C LEU A 37 -14.92 -5.23 -8.36
N LEU A 38 -14.46 -3.98 -8.50
CA LEU A 38 -14.60 -2.95 -7.47
C LEU A 38 -16.06 -2.58 -7.25
N PHE A 39 -16.85 -2.50 -8.33
CA PHE A 39 -18.29 -2.30 -8.25
C PHE A 39 -18.98 -3.47 -7.55
N LEU A 40 -18.67 -4.70 -7.97
CA LEU A 40 -19.25 -5.91 -7.39
C LEU A 40 -18.88 -6.04 -5.91
N LEU A 41 -17.61 -5.78 -5.57
CA LEU A 41 -17.11 -5.74 -4.20
C LEU A 41 -17.79 -4.65 -3.39
N GLY A 42 -18.02 -3.46 -3.97
CA GLY A 42 -18.73 -2.37 -3.31
C GLY A 42 -20.19 -2.71 -3.02
N VAL A 43 -20.87 -3.41 -3.93
CA VAL A 43 -22.24 -3.90 -3.73
C VAL A 43 -22.27 -5.01 -2.67
N GLU A 44 -21.35 -5.97 -2.74
CA GLU A 44 -21.26 -7.11 -1.81
C GLU A 44 -20.94 -6.65 -0.38
N VAL A 45 -19.99 -5.71 -0.22
CA VAL A 45 -19.62 -5.12 1.07
C VAL A 45 -20.69 -4.13 1.57
N GLY A 46 -21.40 -3.45 0.67
CA GLY A 46 -22.44 -2.48 1.00
C GLY A 46 -23.80 -3.08 1.39
N ALA A 47 -24.09 -4.29 0.93
CA ALA A 47 -25.35 -4.99 1.22
C ALA A 47 -25.34 -5.77 2.55
N ASP A 48 -24.19 -5.87 3.21
CA ASP A 48 -24.02 -6.68 4.42
C ASP A 48 -24.10 -5.80 5.69
N PRO A 49 -25.23 -5.82 6.45
CA PRO A 49 -25.44 -4.93 7.59
C PRO A 49 -24.47 -5.18 8.75
N ALA A 50 -23.88 -6.38 8.83
CA ALA A 50 -22.81 -6.70 9.79
C ALA A 50 -21.52 -5.91 9.51
N VAL A 51 -21.28 -5.62 8.23
CA VAL A 51 -20.10 -4.89 7.77
C VAL A 51 -20.32 -3.39 7.94
N THR A 52 -21.51 -2.83 7.70
CA THR A 52 -21.77 -1.39 7.93
C THR A 52 -21.62 -0.98 9.40
N GLY A 53 -22.10 -1.81 10.34
CA GLY A 53 -21.92 -1.58 11.77
C GLY A 53 -20.46 -1.69 12.23
N SER A 54 -19.70 -2.62 11.66
CA SER A 54 -18.29 -2.82 12.00
C SER A 54 -17.34 -1.89 11.24
N LEU A 55 -17.70 -1.43 10.03
CA LEU A 55 -16.95 -0.48 9.19
C LEU A 55 -16.73 0.85 9.90
N ALA A 56 -17.71 1.31 10.67
CA ALA A 56 -17.56 2.53 11.47
C ALA A 56 -16.49 2.33 12.57
N THR A 57 -16.52 1.20 13.27
CA THR A 57 -15.51 0.86 14.30
C THR A 57 -14.13 0.59 13.67
N LEU A 58 -14.06 -0.21 12.60
CA LEU A 58 -12.84 -0.48 11.82
C LEU A 58 -12.27 0.80 11.21
N GLY A 59 -13.11 1.71 10.73
CA GLY A 59 -12.73 3.01 10.20
C GLY A 59 -12.14 3.91 11.28
N CYS A 60 -12.75 3.97 12.47
CA CYS A 60 -12.17 4.67 13.62
C CYS A 60 -10.83 4.06 14.05
N THR A 61 -10.72 2.73 14.12
CA THR A 61 -9.44 2.06 14.43
C THR A 61 -8.39 2.35 13.36
N ALA A 62 -8.75 2.31 12.08
CA ALA A 62 -7.87 2.62 10.97
C ALA A 62 -7.43 4.10 10.98
N LEU A 63 -8.30 5.03 11.34
CA LEU A 63 -7.95 6.44 11.51
C LEU A 63 -6.94 6.64 12.64
N VAL A 64 -7.12 5.97 13.78
CA VAL A 64 -6.13 5.98 14.88
C VAL A 64 -4.82 5.33 14.43
N LEU A 65 -4.91 4.21 13.70
CA LEU A 65 -3.92 3.59 12.81
C LEU A 65 -3.03 4.62 12.08
N CYS A 66 -3.68 5.30 11.14
CA CYS A 66 -3.05 6.25 10.23
C CYS A 66 -2.52 7.48 10.96
N ALA A 67 -3.27 8.04 11.90
CA ALA A 67 -2.81 9.19 12.68
C ALA A 67 -1.57 8.83 13.51
N GLY A 68 -1.57 7.66 14.16
CA GLY A 68 -0.42 7.15 14.89
C GLY A 68 0.79 6.87 13.99
N SER A 69 0.59 6.29 12.81
CA SER A 69 1.68 5.99 11.87
C SER A 69 2.29 7.25 11.27
N VAL A 70 1.47 8.24 10.88
CA VAL A 70 1.93 9.53 10.37
C VAL A 70 2.65 10.30 11.47
N ALA A 71 2.10 10.36 12.69
CA ALA A 71 2.75 10.98 13.82
C ALA A 71 4.11 10.32 14.13
N GLY A 72 4.19 8.99 14.07
CA GLY A 72 5.44 8.23 14.22
C GLY A 72 6.46 8.57 13.13
N SER A 73 6.03 8.66 11.86
CA SER A 73 6.92 9.05 10.75
C SER A 73 7.44 10.47 10.89
N ILE A 74 6.60 11.43 11.31
CA ILE A 74 7.00 12.81 11.55
C ILE A 74 7.97 12.89 12.73
N ALA A 75 7.70 12.16 13.82
CA ALA A 75 8.60 12.10 14.97
C ALA A 75 9.95 11.49 14.62
N ALA A 76 9.98 10.44 13.79
CA ALA A 76 11.21 9.83 13.32
C ALA A 76 12.03 10.77 12.42
N ALA A 77 11.38 11.46 11.47
CA ALA A 77 12.01 12.47 10.63
C ALA A 77 12.59 13.63 11.47
N TRP A 78 11.86 14.06 12.50
CA TRP A 78 12.31 15.12 13.40
C TRP A 78 13.46 14.66 14.32
N ALA A 79 13.41 13.43 14.82
CA ALA A 79 14.51 12.84 15.58
C ALA A 79 15.78 12.71 14.74
N LEU A 80 15.64 12.31 13.46
CA LEU A 80 16.75 12.26 12.51
C LEU A 80 17.34 13.65 12.28
N TRP A 81 16.51 14.67 12.02
CA TRP A 81 16.95 16.06 11.84
C TRP A 81 17.69 16.60 13.07
N ARG A 82 17.20 16.30 14.27
CA ARG A 82 17.87 16.68 15.54
C ARG A 82 19.18 15.92 15.74
N ARG A 83 19.27 14.65 15.37
CA ARG A 83 20.51 13.87 15.44
C ARG A 83 21.56 14.37 14.46
N VAL A 84 21.17 14.68 13.23
CA VAL A 84 22.07 15.24 12.21
C VAL A 84 22.60 16.60 12.66
N ARG A 85 21.75 17.51 13.15
CA ARG A 85 22.21 18.81 13.71
C ARG A 85 23.12 18.70 14.92
N ARG A 86 22.96 17.67 15.75
CA ARG A 86 23.87 17.40 16.87
C ARG A 86 25.18 16.76 16.42
N ALA A 87 25.15 15.98 15.34
CA ALA A 87 26.36 15.43 14.73
C ALA A 87 27.21 16.53 14.06
N ASP A 88 26.58 17.52 13.40
CA ASP A 88 27.29 18.69 12.87
C ASP A 88 27.99 19.49 13.99
N GLY A 89 27.31 19.75 15.12
CA GLY A 89 27.91 20.43 16.26
C GLY A 89 28.97 19.63 17.02
N ALA A 90 28.88 18.29 17.02
CA ALA A 90 29.89 17.43 17.61
C ALA A 90 31.13 17.25 16.71
N SER A 91 30.95 17.31 15.38
CA SER A 91 32.05 17.28 14.41
C SER A 91 32.87 18.57 14.44
N GLU A 92 32.24 19.72 14.75
CA GLU A 92 32.93 21.00 14.88
C GLU A 92 33.66 21.13 16.24
N ALA A 93 33.11 20.57 17.32
CA ALA A 93 33.76 20.55 18.64
C ALA A 93 34.88 19.49 18.79
N ALA A 94 34.91 18.45 17.95
CA ALA A 94 36.01 17.48 17.91
C ALA A 94 37.17 17.91 16.99
N ALA A 95 36.98 18.98 16.21
CA ALA A 95 37.98 19.59 15.33
C ALA A 95 38.58 20.89 15.91
N ALA A 96 38.17 21.30 17.12
CA ALA A 96 38.64 22.48 17.84
C ALA A 96 39.50 22.12 19.06
#